data_AF-A0A843FDM4-F1
#
_entry.id   AF-A0A843FDM4-F1
#
_cell.length_a   1.000
_cell.length_b   1.000
_cell.length_c   1.000
_cell.angle_alpha   90.00
_cell.angle_beta   90.00
_cell.angle_gamma   90.00
#
_symmetry.space_group_name_H-M   'P 1'
#
loop_
_entity.id
_entity.type
_entity.pdbx_description
1 polymer ?
#
loop_
_entity_poly.entity_id
_entity_poly.type
_entity_poly.pdbx_seq_one_letter_code
_entity_poly.pdbx_strand_id
1 'polypeptide(L)'
;NENMEDPLGVWKANHIVKAIARGFNPRVALKLNKDDTYLEIIKLPLYIGKSKKSMARYKGRIIGKDGKTREIIVDMAEVDMAIYGKTVSLIGELQNVMVAKEAVEMILNGSRHKSVYAFLENKKNERKMKEFKEVVGIERDEIQFRDDLD
;
A
#
# COMPACT_ATOMS: atom_id res chain seq x y z
N ASN A 1 -29.62 -20.86 -12.93
CA ASN A 1 -29.23 -19.61 -12.24
C ASN A 1 -28.47 -18.73 -13.21
N GLU A 2 -29.21 -17.94 -13.99
CA GLU A 2 -28.69 -17.07 -15.06
C GLU A 2 -28.17 -15.71 -14.57
N ASN A 3 -28.07 -15.49 -13.25
CA ASN A 3 -27.68 -14.20 -12.68
C ASN A 3 -26.16 -13.98 -12.54
N MET A 4 -25.35 -14.52 -13.46
CA MET A 4 -23.88 -14.33 -13.45
C MET A 4 -23.44 -13.50 -14.67
N GLU A 5 -24.16 -12.42 -14.96
CA GLU A 5 -23.95 -11.56 -16.14
C GLU A 5 -22.88 -10.46 -15.96
N ASP A 6 -22.21 -10.36 -14.81
CA ASP A 6 -21.10 -9.44 -14.63
C ASP A 6 -19.82 -10.15 -14.15
N PRO A 7 -18.90 -10.50 -15.06
CA PRO A 7 -17.58 -11.04 -14.72
C PRO A 7 -16.79 -10.16 -13.73
N LEU A 8 -17.00 -8.83 -13.77
CA LEU A 8 -16.36 -7.89 -12.86
C LEU A 8 -16.93 -8.04 -11.43
N GLY A 9 -18.24 -8.18 -11.29
CA GLY A 9 -18.91 -8.47 -10.03
C GLY A 9 -18.41 -9.75 -9.36
N VAL A 10 -18.24 -10.82 -10.14
CA VAL A 10 -17.66 -12.09 -9.63
C VAL A 10 -16.22 -11.91 -9.17
N TRP A 11 -15.42 -11.17 -9.94
CA TRP A 11 -14.04 -10.86 -9.58
C TRP A 11 -13.94 -10.05 -8.28
N LYS A 12 -14.75 -9.00 -8.13
CA LYS A 12 -14.84 -8.18 -6.91
C LYS A 12 -15.24 -9.02 -5.69
N ALA A 13 -16.27 -9.85 -5.83
CA ALA A 13 -16.71 -10.75 -4.75
C ALA A 13 -15.59 -11.70 -4.30
N ASN A 14 -14.87 -12.31 -5.24
CA ASN A 14 -13.72 -13.15 -4.93
C ASN A 14 -12.61 -12.40 -4.19
N HIS A 15 -12.33 -11.16 -4.59
CA HIS A 15 -11.35 -10.30 -3.93
C HIS A 15 -11.77 -9.95 -2.50
N ILE A 16 -13.05 -9.66 -2.26
CA ILE A 16 -13.60 -9.39 -0.91
C ILE A 16 -13.46 -10.62 -0.01
N VAL A 17 -13.89 -11.79 -0.49
CA VAL A 17 -13.76 -13.05 0.28
C VAL A 17 -12.29 -13.33 0.59
N LYS A 18 -11.40 -13.12 -0.39
CA LYS A 18 -9.96 -13.29 -0.21
C LYS A 18 -9.38 -12.30 0.80
N ALA A 19 -9.80 -11.04 0.80
CA ALA A 19 -9.38 -10.05 1.79
C ALA A 19 -9.79 -10.47 3.21
N ILE A 20 -11.03 -10.94 3.40
CA ILE A 20 -11.51 -11.42 4.70
C ILE A 20 -10.68 -12.62 5.17
N ALA A 21 -10.44 -13.60 4.28
CA ALA A 21 -9.59 -14.76 4.57
C ALA A 21 -8.14 -14.39 4.91
N ARG A 22 -7.70 -13.16 4.58
CA ARG A 22 -6.39 -12.60 4.89
C ARG A 22 -6.38 -11.67 6.11
N GLY A 23 -7.45 -11.68 6.88
CA GLY A 23 -7.52 -11.03 8.20
C GLY A 23 -8.08 -9.61 8.16
N PHE A 24 -8.64 -9.15 7.04
CA PHE A 24 -9.43 -7.93 7.03
C PHE A 24 -10.81 -8.20 7.63
N ASN A 25 -11.34 -7.22 8.36
CA ASN A 25 -12.74 -7.25 8.75
C ASN A 25 -13.63 -6.97 7.52
N PRO A 26 -14.92 -7.41 7.52
CA PRO A 26 -15.81 -7.25 6.38
C PRO A 26 -15.96 -5.80 5.91
N ARG A 27 -15.99 -4.83 6.84
CA ARG A 27 -16.14 -3.40 6.51
C ARG A 27 -14.98 -2.90 5.66
N VAL A 28 -13.75 -3.29 5.99
CA VAL A 28 -12.55 -2.92 5.20
C VAL A 28 -12.53 -3.67 3.88
N ALA A 29 -12.84 -4.97 3.87
CA ALA A 29 -12.86 -5.77 2.65
C ALA A 29 -13.87 -5.22 1.62
N LEU A 30 -15.05 -4.76 2.06
CA LEU A 30 -16.08 -4.17 1.21
C LEU A 30 -15.64 -2.89 0.48
N LYS A 31 -14.53 -2.24 0.87
CA LYS A 31 -13.96 -1.11 0.12
C LYS A 31 -13.57 -1.53 -1.31
N LEU A 32 -13.26 -2.81 -1.55
CA LEU A 32 -12.93 -3.37 -2.87
C LEU A 32 -14.10 -3.35 -3.87
N ASN A 33 -15.31 -2.94 -3.46
CA ASN A 33 -16.39 -2.67 -4.41
C ASN A 33 -16.15 -1.41 -5.26
N LYS A 34 -15.33 -0.47 -4.76
CA LYS A 34 -14.93 0.74 -5.49
C LYS A 34 -13.95 0.37 -6.60
N ASP A 35 -14.11 0.95 -7.78
CA ASP A 35 -13.31 0.62 -8.96
C ASP A 35 -11.81 0.93 -8.78
N ASP A 36 -11.48 1.99 -8.05
CA ASP A 36 -10.08 2.42 -7.83
C ASP A 36 -9.43 1.80 -6.60
N THR A 37 -10.05 0.78 -5.98
CA THR A 37 -9.52 0.12 -4.78
C THR A 37 -8.99 -1.26 -5.08
N TYR A 38 -7.73 -1.50 -4.71
CA TYR A 38 -6.98 -2.71 -5.04
C TYR A 38 -6.63 -3.50 -3.79
N LEU A 39 -6.62 -4.83 -3.93
CA LEU A 39 -6.11 -5.75 -2.92
C LEU A 39 -4.74 -6.28 -3.37
N GLU A 40 -3.70 -5.98 -2.60
CA GLU A 40 -2.37 -6.57 -2.80
C GLU A 40 -2.05 -7.56 -1.68
N ILE A 41 -1.43 -8.69 -2.04
CA ILE A 41 -1.08 -9.75 -1.08
C ILE A 41 0.39 -10.14 -1.22
N ILE A 42 1.20 -9.71 -0.25
CA ILE A 42 2.62 -10.00 -0.16
C ILE A 42 2.81 -11.33 0.57
N LYS A 43 3.36 -12.33 -0.14
CA LYS A 43 3.69 -13.64 0.43
C LYS A 43 5.07 -13.59 1.07
N LEU A 44 5.10 -13.46 2.40
CA LEU A 44 6.34 -13.39 3.18
C LEU A 44 7.36 -14.50 2.84
N PRO A 45 6.97 -15.77 2.65
CA PRO A 45 7.93 -16.83 2.34
C PRO A 45 8.74 -16.64 1.06
N LEU A 46 8.29 -15.78 0.14
CA LEU A 46 9.03 -15.45 -1.08
C LEU A 46 10.25 -14.57 -0.82
N TYR A 47 10.26 -13.81 0.29
CA TYR A 47 11.36 -12.90 0.64
C TYR A 47 12.27 -13.48 1.71
N ILE A 48 11.69 -14.15 2.71
CA ILE A 48 12.42 -14.54 3.93
C ILE A 48 12.50 -16.06 4.14
N GLY A 49 12.03 -16.83 3.15
CA GLY A 49 11.97 -18.29 3.18
C GLY A 49 10.92 -18.86 4.15
N LYS A 50 11.03 -20.15 4.46
CA LYS A 50 10.03 -20.90 5.25
C LYS A 50 10.36 -20.99 6.75
N SER A 51 11.47 -20.40 7.20
CA SER A 51 11.92 -20.48 8.60
C SER A 51 10.95 -19.77 9.56
N LYS A 52 10.49 -20.48 10.59
CA LYS A 52 9.60 -19.92 11.64
C LYS A 52 10.26 -18.76 12.38
N LYS A 53 11.57 -18.86 12.68
CA LYS A 53 12.34 -17.80 13.35
C LYS A 53 12.43 -16.54 12.48
N SER A 54 12.71 -16.72 11.19
CA SER A 54 12.73 -15.61 10.23
C SER A 54 11.34 -14.95 10.11
N MET A 55 10.30 -15.77 9.97
CA MET A 55 8.90 -15.31 9.92
C MET A 55 8.52 -14.46 11.13
N ALA A 56 8.80 -14.94 12.35
CA ALA A 56 8.51 -14.21 13.57
C ALA A 56 9.27 -12.88 13.64
N ARG A 57 10.57 -12.89 13.29
CA ARG A 57 11.41 -11.68 13.28
C ARG A 57 10.89 -10.62 12.32
N TYR A 58 10.64 -10.98 11.06
CA TYR A 58 10.22 -10.01 10.05
C TYR A 58 8.78 -9.56 10.22
N LYS A 59 7.86 -10.43 10.67
CA LYS A 59 6.52 -9.98 11.10
C LYS A 59 6.63 -8.98 12.25
N GLY A 60 7.49 -9.25 13.24
CA GLY A 60 7.74 -8.32 14.34
C GLY A 60 8.27 -6.96 13.88
N ARG A 61 9.14 -6.93 12.85
CA ARG A 61 9.61 -5.66 12.25
C ARG A 61 8.51 -4.90 11.53
N ILE A 62 7.69 -5.58 10.73
CA ILE A 62 6.58 -4.96 10.00
C ILE A 62 5.53 -4.41 10.97
N ILE A 63 5.19 -5.17 12.03
CA ILE A 63 4.27 -4.71 13.07
C ILE A 63 4.90 -3.54 13.83
N GLY A 64 6.18 -3.65 14.19
CA GLY A 64 6.87 -2.69 15.04
C GLY A 64 6.48 -2.83 16.51
N LYS A 65 7.15 -2.05 17.36
CA LYS A 65 6.80 -1.96 18.78
C LYS A 65 5.36 -1.43 18.91
N ASP A 66 4.51 -2.15 19.64
CA ASP A 66 3.10 -1.79 19.88
C ASP A 66 2.29 -1.54 18.60
N GLY A 67 2.71 -2.10 17.45
CA GLY A 67 2.03 -1.87 16.16
C GLY A 67 2.45 -0.58 15.44
N LYS A 68 3.42 0.16 15.97
CA LYS A 68 3.74 1.51 15.49
C LYS A 68 4.25 1.57 14.05
N THR A 69 5.04 0.59 13.62
CA THR A 69 5.54 0.54 12.24
C THR A 69 4.39 0.32 11.26
N ARG A 70 3.47 -0.58 11.60
CA ARG A 70 2.26 -0.82 10.80
C ARG A 70 1.41 0.43 10.68
N GLU A 71 1.16 1.12 11.79
CA GLU A 71 0.40 2.39 11.83
C GLU A 71 1.05 3.44 10.92
N ILE A 72 2.37 3.63 11.02
CA ILE A 72 3.09 4.58 10.18
C ILE A 72 2.93 4.26 8.69
N ILE A 73 3.05 2.98 8.29
CA ILE A 73 2.85 2.59 6.89
C ILE A 73 1.41 2.89 6.44
N VAL A 74 0.41 2.50 7.25
CA VAL A 74 -1.02 2.73 6.98
C VAL A 74 -1.31 4.23 6.82
N ASP A 75 -0.85 5.06 7.75
CA ASP A 75 -1.14 6.49 7.80
C ASP A 75 -0.38 7.30 6.75
N MET A 76 0.85 6.90 6.41
CA MET A 76 1.65 7.62 5.42
C MET A 76 1.27 7.20 4.00
N ALA A 77 1.04 5.92 3.76
CA ALA A 77 0.64 5.43 2.45
C ALA A 77 -0.88 5.57 2.19
N GLU A 78 -1.71 5.81 3.21
CA GLU A 78 -3.18 5.91 3.11
C GLU A 78 -3.81 4.60 2.59
N VAL A 79 -3.47 3.50 3.26
CA VAL A 79 -3.97 2.14 2.94
C VAL A 79 -4.43 1.41 4.20
N ASP A 80 -5.33 0.44 4.07
CA ASP A 80 -5.56 -0.53 5.13
C ASP A 80 -4.53 -1.68 5.04
N MET A 81 -4.06 -2.19 6.17
CA MET A 81 -3.12 -3.32 6.22
C MET A 81 -3.59 -4.43 7.17
N ALA A 82 -3.55 -5.68 6.70
CA ALA A 82 -3.72 -6.88 7.51
C ALA A 82 -2.46 -7.75 7.49
N ILE A 83 -2.06 -8.28 8.65
CA ILE A 83 -0.91 -9.18 8.78
C ILE A 83 -1.42 -10.51 9.35
N TYR A 84 -1.67 -11.48 8.47
CA TYR A 84 -2.28 -12.75 8.84
C TYR A 84 -1.50 -13.94 8.29
N GLY A 85 -1.29 -14.96 9.13
CA GLY A 85 -0.52 -16.14 8.78
C GLY A 85 0.88 -15.78 8.24
N LYS A 86 1.10 -16.09 6.96
CA LYS A 86 2.35 -15.88 6.20
C LYS A 86 2.23 -14.76 5.15
N THR A 87 1.27 -13.86 5.30
CA THR A 87 1.00 -12.77 4.35
C THR A 87 0.86 -11.43 5.03
N VAL A 88 1.25 -10.39 4.31
CA VAL A 88 0.80 -9.01 4.53
C VAL A 88 -0.15 -8.68 3.38
N SER A 89 -1.30 -8.10 3.68
CA SER A 89 -2.30 -7.71 2.69
C SER A 89 -2.61 -6.24 2.84
N LEU A 90 -2.79 -5.57 1.71
CA LEU A 90 -2.97 -4.12 1.59
C LEU A 90 -4.24 -3.84 0.79
N ILE A 91 -5.04 -2.87 1.23
CA ILE A 91 -6.21 -2.37 0.51
C ILE A 91 -6.12 -0.85 0.39
N GLY A 92 -6.27 -0.32 -0.83
CA GLY A 92 -6.26 1.11 -1.08
C GLY A 92 -6.17 1.42 -2.58
N GLU A 93 -5.96 2.68 -2.91
CA GLU A 93 -5.69 3.10 -4.30
C GLU A 93 -4.38 2.51 -4.81
N LEU A 94 -4.28 2.28 -6.12
CA LEU A 94 -3.16 1.56 -6.73
C LEU A 94 -1.81 2.18 -6.35
N GLN A 95 -1.65 3.50 -6.49
CA GLN A 95 -0.39 4.18 -6.20
C GLN A 95 -0.02 4.08 -4.71
N ASN A 96 -1.02 4.24 -3.83
CA ASN A 96 -0.87 4.14 -2.39
C ASN A 96 -0.48 2.72 -1.95
N VAL A 97 -1.13 1.70 -2.53
CA VAL A 97 -0.81 0.28 -2.29
C VAL A 97 0.61 -0.05 -2.73
N MET A 98 1.08 0.50 -3.86
CA MET A 98 2.44 0.29 -4.34
C MET A 98 3.48 0.91 -3.41
N VAL A 99 3.25 2.12 -2.88
CA VAL A 99 4.12 2.75 -1.88
C VAL A 99 4.18 1.92 -0.60
N ALA A 100 3.03 1.46 -0.10
CA ALA A 100 2.99 0.61 1.09
C ALA A 100 3.69 -0.74 0.87
N LYS A 101 3.52 -1.34 -0.31
CA LYS A 101 4.20 -2.57 -0.71
C LYS A 101 5.71 -2.38 -0.68
N GLU A 102 6.22 -1.32 -1.31
CA GLU A 102 7.65 -1.02 -1.33
C GLU A 102 8.20 -0.85 0.10
N ALA A 103 7.49 -0.13 0.97
CA ALA A 103 7.88 0.01 2.39
C ALA A 103 7.96 -1.35 3.12
N VAL A 104 7.01 -2.26 2.87
CA VAL A 104 7.04 -3.63 3.42
C VAL A 104 8.22 -4.42 2.84
N GLU A 105 8.46 -4.33 1.54
CA GLU A 105 9.57 -5.01 0.86
C GLU A 105 10.93 -4.51 1.36
N MET A 106 11.09 -3.21 1.59
CA MET A 106 12.27 -2.64 2.23
C MET A 106 12.53 -3.30 3.59
N ILE A 107 11.51 -3.44 4.44
CA ILE A 107 11.65 -4.12 5.74
C ILE A 107 12.06 -5.58 5.55
N LEU A 108 11.45 -6.29 4.60
CA LEU A 108 11.76 -7.69 4.29
C LEU A 108 13.19 -7.87 3.78
N ASN A 109 13.69 -6.91 3.01
CA ASN A 109 15.07 -6.86 2.51
C ASN A 109 16.07 -6.36 3.57
N GLY A 110 15.60 -6.09 4.80
CA GLY A 110 16.46 -5.79 5.95
C GLY A 110 16.69 -4.31 6.23
N SER A 111 16.09 -3.40 5.45
CA SER A 111 16.19 -1.95 5.66
C SER A 111 15.81 -1.56 7.09
N ARG A 112 16.53 -0.58 7.63
CA ARG A 112 16.26 -0.02 8.96
C ARG A 112 14.93 0.74 8.93
N HIS A 113 14.16 0.71 10.02
CA HIS A 113 12.88 1.42 10.10
C HIS A 113 13.02 2.92 9.81
N LYS A 114 14.10 3.56 10.27
CA LYS A 114 14.40 4.97 9.94
C LYS A 114 14.41 5.24 8.43
N SER A 115 15.02 4.36 7.64
CA SER A 115 15.08 4.49 6.18
C SER A 115 13.72 4.29 5.53
N VAL A 116 12.92 3.35 6.06
CA VAL A 116 11.55 3.10 5.59
C VAL A 116 10.65 4.30 5.89
N TYR A 117 10.78 4.91 7.06
CA TYR A 117 10.00 6.09 7.44
C TYR A 117 10.36 7.30 6.59
N ALA A 118 11.64 7.54 6.34
CA ALA A 118 12.08 8.62 5.45
C ALA A 118 11.54 8.44 4.02
N PHE A 119 11.54 7.19 3.51
CA PHE A 119 10.92 6.87 2.22
C PHE A 119 9.43 7.19 2.20
N LEU A 120 8.67 6.73 3.20
CA LEU A 120 7.23 6.98 3.30
C LEU A 120 6.89 8.46 3.43
N GLU A 121 7.68 9.20 4.22
CA GLU A 121 7.52 10.64 4.41
C GLU A 121 7.76 11.41 3.10
N ASN A 122 8.82 11.06 2.36
CA ASN A 122 9.08 11.63 1.04
C ASN A 122 7.92 11.35 0.07
N LYS A 123 7.44 10.10 0.01
CA LYS A 123 6.31 9.73 -0.86
C LYS A 123 5.01 10.43 -0.49
N LYS A 124 4.75 10.62 0.80
CA LYS A 124 3.61 11.40 1.28
C LYS A 124 3.71 12.87 0.86
N ASN A 125 4.89 13.46 0.94
CA ASN A 125 5.12 14.85 0.54
C ASN A 125 5.01 15.03 -0.99
N GLU A 126 5.55 14.10 -1.78
CA GLU A 126 5.38 14.05 -3.23
C GLU A 126 3.89 13.98 -3.61
N ARG A 127 3.11 13.10 -2.97
CA ARG A 127 1.67 12.96 -3.19
C ARG A 127 0.93 14.26 -2.88
N LYS A 128 1.15 14.85 -1.70
CA LYS A 128 0.52 16.13 -1.31
C LYS A 128 0.88 17.28 -2.26
N MET A 129 2.13 17.34 -2.70
CA MET A 129 2.55 18.36 -3.67
C MET A 129 1.84 18.18 -5.01
N LYS A 130 1.71 16.93 -5.47
CA LYS A 130 0.99 16.60 -6.69
C LYS A 130 -0.49 16.99 -6.59
N GLU A 131 -1.17 16.60 -5.52
CA GLU A 131 -2.57 16.98 -5.24
C GLU A 131 -2.73 18.52 -5.20
N PHE A 132 -1.80 19.22 -4.54
CA PHE A 132 -1.82 20.68 -4.51
C PHE A 132 -1.70 21.28 -5.91
N LYS A 133 -0.72 20.84 -6.71
CA LYS A 133 -0.50 21.32 -8.08
C LYS A 133 -1.72 21.09 -8.97
N GLU A 134 -2.37 19.93 -8.85
CA GLU A 134 -3.61 19.61 -9.57
C GLU A 134 -4.75 20.57 -9.16
N VAL A 135 -4.91 20.84 -7.87
CA VAL A 135 -5.94 21.76 -7.36
C VAL A 135 -5.72 23.21 -7.81
N VAL A 136 -4.47 23.67 -7.87
CA VAL A 136 -4.15 25.05 -8.31
C VAL A 136 -3.97 25.19 -9.83
N GLY A 137 -4.09 24.10 -10.59
CA GLY A 137 -3.97 24.12 -12.06
C GLY A 137 -2.56 24.42 -12.58
N ILE A 138 -1.50 24.15 -11.79
CA ILE A 138 -0.11 24.31 -12.23
C ILE A 138 0.32 23.01 -12.90
N GLU A 139 0.17 22.93 -14.23
CA GLU A 139 0.49 21.71 -14.97
C GLU A 139 2.00 21.52 -15.23
N ARG A 140 2.84 22.57 -15.25
CA ARG A 140 4.29 22.43 -15.44
C ARG A 140 5.08 23.55 -14.79
N ASP A 141 6.21 23.18 -14.18
CA ASP A 141 7.29 24.10 -13.83
C ASP A 141 8.04 24.55 -15.11
N GLU A 142 7.32 25.02 -16.14
CA GLU A 142 7.94 25.69 -17.29
C GLU A 142 8.27 27.13 -16.85
N ILE A 143 9.47 27.33 -16.31
CA ILE A 143 10.10 28.65 -16.35
C ILE A 143 10.43 28.88 -17.83
N GLN A 144 9.62 29.66 -18.53
CA GLN A 144 10.07 30.31 -19.77
C GLN A 144 11.22 31.24 -19.38
N PHE A 145 12.46 30.83 -19.62
CA PHE A 145 13.53 31.80 -19.77
C PHE A 145 13.15 32.67 -20.97
N ARG A 146 12.82 33.93 -20.69
CA ARG A 146 12.73 34.95 -21.72
C ARG A 146 14.14 35.14 -22.27
N ASP A 147 14.42 34.52 -23.41
CA ASP A 147 15.62 34.78 -24.22
C ASP A 147 15.50 36.17 -24.90
N ASP A 148 15.26 37.20 -24.10
CA ASP A 148 15.22 38.60 -24.52
C ASP A 148 16.04 39.47 -23.55
N LEU A 149 17.32 39.10 -23.42
CA LEU A 149 18.40 39.99 -22.99
C LEU A 149 19.52 39.90 -24.05
N ASP A 150 19.34 40.69 -25.12
CA ASP A 150 20.46 41.26 -25.88
C ASP A 150 21.15 42.36 -25.05
#